data_AF-A0A2S9XAY0-F1
#
_entry.id   AF-A0A2S9XAY0-F1
#
_cell.length_a   1.000
_cell.length_b   1.000
_cell.length_c   1.000
_cell.angle_alpha   90.00
_cell.angle_beta   90.00
_cell.angle_gamma   90.00
#
_symmetry.space_group_name_H-M   'P 1'
#
loop_
_entity.id
_entity.type
_entity.pdbx_description
1 polymer ?
#
loop_
_entity_poly.entity_id
_entity_poly.type
_entity_poly.pdbx_seq_one_letter_code
_entity_poly.pdbx_strand_id
1 'polypeptide(L)'
;MRAPNSLLLLLALTVPACFSDPLLVDGGEGGETGALCDGELDECGVCNGPGGPCFGCTVPQASNYDELAMVDDGTCSCTAAGNPVADQAQLESDGGAGGLEEWQSFTPAIGGGLARVSLEVGSPLDPEPSPGTLAIHAGEGPAGTMLGSVEVVLQPGFPSMQTFELPNPIPLAAEEVYTIRLTVPEQTSGYVKFQSGDPYSRGQSADPSQDMVFRTEMVACTPDP
;
A
#
# COMPACT_ATOMS: atom_id res chain seq x y z
N MET A 1 44.39 -13.12 30.35
CA MET A 1 43.20 -13.85 29.88
C MET A 1 42.30 -12.83 29.19
N ARG A 2 42.54 -12.56 27.90
CA ARG A 2 41.72 -12.98 26.74
C ARG A 2 40.23 -12.62 26.89
N ALA A 3 39.82 -11.56 26.18
CA ALA A 3 38.43 -11.28 25.79
C ALA A 3 37.94 -12.31 24.75
N PRO A 4 36.63 -12.34 24.46
CA PRO A 4 36.16 -11.67 23.25
C PRO A 4 34.85 -10.87 23.48
N ASN A 5 34.81 -9.61 23.07
CA ASN A 5 34.14 -9.12 21.86
C ASN A 5 32.71 -9.64 21.68
N SER A 6 31.73 -8.85 22.13
CA SER A 6 30.32 -9.06 21.85
C SER A 6 30.01 -8.54 20.45
N LEU A 7 29.60 -9.48 19.60
CA LEU A 7 29.33 -9.33 18.18
C LEU A 7 28.04 -8.54 17.97
N LEU A 8 28.16 -7.46 17.20
CA LEU A 8 27.07 -6.62 16.70
C LEU A 8 26.31 -7.39 15.61
N LEU A 9 25.03 -7.70 15.85
CA LEU A 9 24.17 -8.34 14.85
C LEU A 9 23.45 -7.24 14.05
N LEU A 10 24.06 -6.76 12.97
CA LEU A 10 23.33 -6.01 11.94
C LEU A 10 22.47 -7.01 11.16
N LEU A 11 21.15 -6.86 11.23
CA LEU A 11 20.26 -7.44 10.23
C LEU A 11 20.59 -6.77 8.90
N ALA A 12 21.16 -7.53 7.96
CA ALA A 12 21.23 -7.12 6.57
C ALA A 12 19.80 -7.19 6.00
N LEU A 13 19.15 -6.04 5.85
CA LEU A 13 18.04 -5.95 4.91
C LEU A 13 18.64 -6.16 3.51
N THR A 14 18.34 -7.30 2.90
CA THR A 14 18.59 -7.52 1.49
C THR A 14 17.58 -6.71 0.69
N VAL A 15 17.93 -5.47 0.36
CA VAL A 15 17.27 -4.75 -0.73
C VAL A 15 17.76 -5.40 -2.03
N PRO A 16 16.88 -5.87 -2.93
CA PRO A 16 17.31 -6.33 -4.24
C PRO A 16 17.84 -5.14 -5.03
N ALA A 17 19.12 -5.23 -5.39
CA ALA A 17 19.89 -4.43 -6.36
C ALA A 17 19.30 -3.08 -6.78
N CYS A 18 19.66 -2.02 -6.05
CA CYS A 18 19.82 -0.66 -6.58
C CYS A 18 20.65 0.16 -5.58
N PHE A 19 21.92 -0.22 -5.40
CA PHE A 19 22.90 0.66 -4.77
C PHE A 19 24.21 0.50 -5.55
N SER A 20 24.51 1.46 -6.40
CA SER A 20 25.89 1.76 -6.74
C SER A 20 26.51 2.31 -5.45
N ASP A 21 27.22 1.45 -4.72
CA ASP A 21 28.10 1.86 -3.61
C ASP A 21 29.16 2.83 -4.19
N PRO A 22 29.21 4.11 -3.77
CA PRO A 22 30.15 5.07 -4.32
C PRO A 22 31.56 4.95 -3.72
N LEU A 23 31.87 3.91 -2.94
CA LEU A 23 33.20 3.67 -2.42
C LEU A 23 33.83 2.44 -3.09
N LEU A 24 34.45 2.65 -4.25
CA LEU A 24 35.75 2.09 -4.67
C LEU A 24 36.04 2.45 -6.15
N VAL A 25 36.46 3.68 -6.40
CA VAL A 25 37.28 4.00 -7.57
C VAL A 25 38.62 4.48 -7.07
N ASP A 26 39.48 3.52 -6.70
CA ASP A 26 40.92 3.74 -6.74
C ASP A 26 41.45 2.95 -7.92
N GLY A 27 42.04 3.68 -8.88
CA GLY A 27 42.62 3.13 -10.09
C GLY A 27 43.70 2.10 -9.76
N GLY A 28 43.58 0.91 -10.34
CA GLY A 28 44.57 -0.14 -10.23
C GLY A 28 44.36 -1.20 -11.30
N GLU A 29 45.37 -1.36 -12.15
CA GLU A 29 45.43 -2.36 -13.22
C GLU A 29 45.39 -3.79 -12.66
N GLY A 30 44.45 -4.60 -13.17
CA GLY A 30 44.52 -6.07 -13.22
C GLY A 30 44.20 -6.86 -11.93
N GLY A 31 43.16 -7.70 -11.98
CA GLY A 31 43.01 -8.86 -11.09
C GLY A 31 41.61 -9.10 -10.53
N GLU A 32 40.77 -9.76 -11.33
CA GLU A 32 39.56 -10.53 -11.01
C GLU A 32 39.01 -10.48 -9.57
N THR A 33 37.93 -9.70 -9.37
CA THR A 33 36.85 -10.02 -8.43
C THR A 33 35.49 -9.73 -9.08
N GLY A 34 34.77 -10.79 -9.46
CA GLY A 34 33.33 -10.77 -9.74
C GLY A 34 32.91 -10.19 -11.09
N ALA A 35 33.02 -11.00 -12.15
CA ALA A 35 32.30 -10.74 -13.40
C ALA A 35 30.79 -10.62 -13.14
N LEU A 36 30.20 -9.49 -13.49
CA LEU A 36 28.75 -9.27 -13.51
C LEU A 36 28.47 -8.22 -14.60
N CYS A 37 28.98 -8.31 -15.83
CA CYS A 37 28.58 -9.21 -16.93
C CYS A 37 29.60 -9.15 -18.08
N ASP A 38 29.42 -10.01 -19.08
CA ASP A 38 30.09 -9.95 -20.40
C ASP A 38 29.51 -8.84 -21.34
N GLY A 39 28.85 -7.80 -20.78
CA GLY A 39 28.12 -6.77 -21.52
C GLY A 39 27.93 -5.48 -20.72
N GLU A 40 27.33 -4.45 -21.33
CA GLU A 40 27.03 -3.19 -20.65
C GLU A 40 25.93 -3.40 -19.59
N LEU A 41 26.17 -2.86 -18.40
CA LEU A 41 25.13 -2.68 -17.39
C LEU A 41 24.24 -1.53 -17.86
N ASP A 42 22.94 -1.74 -17.89
CA ASP A 42 22.00 -0.63 -18.07
C ASP A 42 21.90 0.20 -16.77
N GLU A 43 21.05 1.24 -16.79
CA GLU A 43 20.79 2.12 -15.65
C GLU A 43 20.29 1.34 -14.41
N CYS A 44 19.92 0.07 -14.56
CA CYS A 44 19.33 -0.82 -13.55
C CYS A 44 20.34 -1.79 -12.95
N GLY A 45 21.61 -1.69 -13.37
CA GLY A 45 22.60 -2.69 -13.02
C GLY A 45 22.25 -4.07 -13.57
N VAL A 46 21.40 -4.15 -14.61
CA VAL A 46 21.04 -5.40 -15.27
C VAL A 46 21.95 -5.61 -16.46
N CYS A 47 22.52 -6.80 -16.50
CA CYS A 47 23.48 -7.21 -17.51
C CYS A 47 22.84 -7.49 -18.86
N ASN A 48 23.24 -6.74 -19.89
CA ASN A 48 22.57 -6.77 -21.20
C ASN A 48 21.05 -6.52 -21.07
N GLY A 49 20.66 -5.68 -20.12
CA GLY A 49 19.27 -5.33 -19.89
C GLY A 49 18.68 -4.56 -21.08
N PRO A 50 17.35 -4.40 -21.12
CA PRO A 50 16.66 -3.81 -22.26
C PRO A 50 17.02 -2.34 -22.52
N GLY A 51 17.69 -1.67 -21.55
CA GLY A 51 18.00 -0.24 -21.61
C GLY A 51 16.74 0.58 -21.36
N GLY A 52 16.65 1.19 -20.18
CA GLY A 52 15.49 2.02 -19.79
C GLY A 52 15.66 2.59 -18.38
N PRO A 53 14.81 3.54 -17.96
CA PRO A 53 14.76 3.97 -16.58
C PRO A 53 14.22 2.82 -15.72
N CYS A 54 14.94 2.50 -14.65
CA CYS A 54 14.58 1.41 -13.72
C CYS A 54 13.48 1.82 -12.76
N PHE A 55 13.29 3.12 -12.67
CA PHE A 55 12.38 3.82 -11.82
C PHE A 55 11.23 4.30 -12.70
N GLY A 56 10.03 3.91 -12.34
CA GLY A 56 8.81 4.27 -13.02
C GLY A 56 7.63 3.51 -12.43
N CYS A 57 6.44 3.71 -12.97
CA CYS A 57 5.28 3.01 -12.45
C CYS A 57 5.32 1.52 -12.83
N THR A 58 5.30 0.64 -11.82
CA THR A 58 5.33 -0.82 -12.01
C THR A 58 3.94 -1.47 -11.95
N VAL A 59 2.87 -0.70 -11.72
CA VAL A 59 1.48 -1.19 -11.65
C VAL A 59 0.92 -1.33 -13.07
N PRO A 60 0.68 -2.55 -13.59
CA PRO A 60 0.31 -2.76 -15.00
C PRO A 60 -1.02 -2.10 -15.42
N GLN A 61 -1.88 -1.80 -14.45
CA GLN A 61 -3.18 -1.17 -14.66
C GLN A 61 -3.15 0.35 -14.43
N ALA A 62 -1.99 0.95 -14.15
CA ALA A 62 -1.85 2.39 -14.05
C ALA A 62 -1.85 3.07 -15.43
N SER A 63 -2.15 4.36 -15.46
CA SER A 63 -2.18 5.18 -16.69
C SER A 63 -0.79 5.41 -17.29
N ASN A 64 0.23 5.47 -16.46
CA ASN A 64 1.63 5.71 -16.83
C ASN A 64 2.52 4.49 -16.57
N TYR A 65 1.97 3.28 -16.66
CA TYR A 65 2.73 2.04 -16.52
C TYR A 65 3.93 2.01 -17.48
N ASP A 66 5.11 1.71 -16.95
CA ASP A 66 6.33 1.52 -17.72
C ASP A 66 6.76 0.05 -17.62
N GLU A 67 6.72 -0.67 -18.74
CA GLU A 67 7.11 -2.08 -18.79
C GLU A 67 8.61 -2.32 -18.59
N LEU A 68 9.42 -1.27 -18.68
CA LEU A 68 10.87 -1.31 -18.42
C LEU A 68 11.21 -0.96 -16.97
N ALA A 69 10.26 -0.40 -16.20
CA ALA A 69 10.46 -0.10 -14.79
C ALA A 69 10.51 -1.39 -13.97
N MET A 70 11.56 -1.53 -13.15
CA MET A 70 11.72 -2.65 -12.21
C MET A 70 11.48 -2.24 -10.75
N VAL A 71 11.53 -0.94 -10.48
CA VAL A 71 11.37 -0.34 -9.15
C VAL A 71 10.30 0.73 -9.26
N ASP A 72 9.25 0.60 -8.45
CA ASP A 72 8.22 1.64 -8.34
C ASP A 72 8.83 2.91 -7.73
N ASP A 73 8.74 4.01 -8.44
CA ASP A 73 9.21 5.32 -7.97
C ASP A 73 8.11 6.16 -7.32
N GLY A 74 6.90 5.58 -7.19
CA GLY A 74 5.74 6.23 -6.60
C GLY A 74 5.05 7.22 -7.53
N THR A 75 5.37 7.21 -8.83
CA THR A 75 4.75 8.10 -9.82
C THR A 75 3.48 7.53 -10.45
N CYS A 76 3.08 6.30 -10.10
CA CYS A 76 1.87 5.68 -10.63
C CYS A 76 0.63 6.60 -10.55
N SER A 77 -0.03 6.82 -11.68
CA SER A 77 -1.22 7.65 -11.83
C SER A 77 -2.41 6.86 -12.35
N CYS A 78 -3.62 7.32 -12.06
CA CYS A 78 -4.84 6.78 -12.67
C CYS A 78 -5.71 7.91 -13.23
N THR A 79 -5.75 8.00 -14.55
CA THR A 79 -6.79 8.72 -15.29
C THR A 79 -8.02 7.82 -15.38
N ALA A 80 -9.03 8.11 -14.55
CA ALA A 80 -10.20 7.26 -14.41
C ALA A 80 -11.10 7.21 -15.66
N ALA A 81 -11.55 6.01 -16.03
CA ALA A 81 -12.58 5.79 -17.03
C ALA A 81 -13.77 4.98 -16.51
N GLY A 82 -14.97 5.52 -16.71
CA GLY A 82 -16.22 4.88 -16.36
C GLY A 82 -16.63 5.11 -14.90
N ASN A 83 -17.57 4.31 -14.43
CA ASN A 83 -18.07 4.37 -13.06
C ASN A 83 -17.32 3.35 -12.18
N PRO A 84 -17.11 3.64 -10.88
CA PRO A 84 -16.58 2.66 -9.93
C PRO A 84 -17.42 1.38 -9.88
N VAL A 85 -16.74 0.25 -9.74
CA VAL A 85 -17.32 -1.09 -9.63
C VAL A 85 -16.85 -1.72 -8.32
N ALA A 86 -17.77 -2.29 -7.55
CA ALA A 86 -17.43 -3.00 -6.31
C ALA A 86 -16.49 -4.18 -6.56
N ASP A 87 -15.47 -4.32 -5.72
CA ASP A 87 -14.44 -5.35 -5.84
C ASP A 87 -14.37 -6.21 -4.57
N GLN A 88 -13.78 -5.69 -3.48
CA GLN A 88 -13.64 -6.43 -2.22
C GLN A 88 -14.66 -5.95 -1.20
N ALA A 89 -15.22 -6.87 -0.39
CA ALA A 89 -16.14 -6.50 0.66
C ALA A 89 -16.26 -7.54 1.79
N GLN A 90 -16.51 -7.02 3.00
CA GLN A 90 -17.12 -7.69 4.14
C GLN A 90 -18.24 -6.79 4.66
N LEU A 91 -19.49 -7.24 4.63
CA LEU A 91 -20.66 -6.39 4.90
C LEU A 91 -21.48 -6.82 6.13
N GLU A 92 -21.10 -7.92 6.77
CA GLU A 92 -21.74 -8.38 8.01
C GLU A 92 -21.05 -7.73 9.22
N SER A 93 -21.77 -7.56 10.33
CA SER A 93 -21.18 -7.03 11.57
C SER A 93 -21.80 -7.65 12.83
N ASP A 94 -20.95 -7.99 13.79
CA ASP A 94 -21.34 -8.52 15.11
C ASP A 94 -20.65 -7.81 16.28
N GLY A 95 -19.64 -6.99 15.97
CA GLY A 95 -18.82 -6.28 16.94
C GLY A 95 -18.71 -4.78 16.65
N GLY A 96 -18.06 -4.09 17.57
CA GLY A 96 -17.67 -2.69 17.41
C GLY A 96 -16.43 -2.42 18.25
N ALA A 97 -15.54 -1.60 17.72
CA ALA A 97 -14.30 -1.20 18.37
C ALA A 97 -14.00 0.29 18.10
N GLY A 98 -12.77 0.67 18.39
CA GLY A 98 -12.21 1.95 18.04
C GLY A 98 -10.83 2.11 18.66
N GLY A 99 -10.06 2.98 18.06
CA GLY A 99 -8.76 3.43 18.49
C GLY A 99 -8.47 4.77 17.81
N LEU A 100 -7.25 5.27 17.93
CA LEU A 100 -6.80 6.39 17.10
C LEU A 100 -6.38 5.93 15.69
N GLU A 101 -6.22 4.61 15.50
CA GLU A 101 -5.84 3.97 14.25
C GLU A 101 -6.52 2.61 14.16
N GLU A 102 -7.16 2.37 13.02
CA GLU A 102 -7.77 1.09 12.65
C GLU A 102 -7.35 0.75 11.23
N TRP A 103 -7.17 -0.53 10.92
CA TRP A 103 -6.77 -0.94 9.57
C TRP A 103 -7.31 -2.32 9.18
N GLN A 104 -7.48 -2.47 7.86
CA GLN A 104 -7.88 -3.71 7.19
C GLN A 104 -7.07 -3.84 5.91
N SER A 105 -6.37 -4.97 5.74
CA SER A 105 -5.78 -5.34 4.46
C SER A 105 -6.81 -6.00 3.55
N PHE A 106 -6.57 -5.88 2.24
CA PHE A 106 -7.41 -6.42 1.18
C PHE A 106 -6.56 -6.73 -0.05
N THR A 107 -7.02 -7.69 -0.83
CA THR A 107 -6.36 -8.13 -2.07
C THR A 107 -7.34 -7.92 -3.23
N PRO A 108 -7.17 -6.87 -4.06
CA PRO A 108 -8.06 -6.59 -5.18
C PRO A 108 -8.17 -7.80 -6.12
N ALA A 109 -9.38 -8.12 -6.57
CA ALA A 109 -9.57 -9.13 -7.62
C ALA A 109 -9.43 -8.52 -9.02
N ILE A 110 -9.62 -7.20 -9.12
CA ILE A 110 -9.42 -6.42 -10.34
C ILE A 110 -8.41 -5.30 -10.07
N GLY A 111 -7.43 -5.17 -10.98
CA GLY A 111 -6.48 -4.06 -10.95
C GLY A 111 -7.08 -2.81 -11.58
N GLY A 112 -6.60 -1.64 -11.20
CA GLY A 112 -7.10 -0.35 -11.63
C GLY A 112 -6.95 0.70 -10.55
N GLY A 113 -7.70 1.79 -10.65
CA GLY A 113 -7.70 2.84 -9.63
C GLY A 113 -8.69 2.55 -8.52
N LEU A 114 -8.25 2.48 -7.27
CA LEU A 114 -9.14 2.50 -6.13
C LEU A 114 -9.82 3.87 -6.05
N ALA A 115 -11.13 3.90 -6.30
CA ALA A 115 -11.91 5.15 -6.39
C ALA A 115 -12.70 5.41 -5.11
N ARG A 116 -13.15 4.36 -4.41
CA ARG A 116 -13.93 4.49 -3.18
C ARG A 116 -13.56 3.44 -2.17
N VAL A 117 -13.63 3.86 -0.92
CA VAL A 117 -13.64 2.97 0.24
C VAL A 117 -14.90 3.29 1.04
N SER A 118 -15.70 2.27 1.31
CA SER A 118 -16.82 2.37 2.23
C SER A 118 -16.47 1.61 3.51
N LEU A 119 -16.77 2.20 4.68
CA LEU A 119 -16.57 1.57 5.99
C LEU A 119 -17.86 1.70 6.81
N GLU A 120 -18.22 0.69 7.61
CA GLU A 120 -19.31 0.85 8.58
C GLU A 120 -18.77 1.53 9.84
N VAL A 121 -18.94 2.86 9.87
CA VAL A 121 -18.37 3.73 10.89
C VAL A 121 -19.36 4.76 11.39
N GLY A 122 -19.18 5.22 12.62
CA GLY A 122 -19.80 6.41 13.19
C GLY A 122 -18.75 7.48 13.47
N SER A 123 -19.14 8.56 14.15
CA SER A 123 -18.17 9.53 14.64
C SER A 123 -17.56 9.07 15.96
N PRO A 124 -16.22 9.05 16.11
CA PRO A 124 -15.56 8.86 17.39
C PRO A 124 -15.81 10.02 18.38
N LEU A 125 -16.40 11.13 17.92
CA LEU A 125 -16.75 12.32 18.70
C LEU A 125 -18.27 12.52 18.83
N ASP A 126 -19.05 11.45 18.64
CA ASP A 126 -20.52 11.49 18.71
C ASP A 126 -21.02 12.28 19.94
N PRO A 127 -21.97 13.23 19.79
CA PRO A 127 -22.85 13.47 18.62
C PRO A 127 -22.29 14.39 17.54
N GLU A 128 -21.02 14.82 17.62
CA GLU A 128 -20.41 15.72 16.64
C GLU A 128 -19.71 14.94 15.53
N PRO A 129 -19.62 15.47 14.29
CA PRO A 129 -18.76 14.88 13.25
C PRO A 129 -17.29 14.91 13.68
N SER A 130 -16.51 13.93 13.24
CA SER A 130 -15.05 13.88 13.50
C SER A 130 -14.26 13.91 12.19
N PRO A 131 -13.17 14.69 12.11
CA PRO A 131 -12.21 14.53 11.03
C PRO A 131 -11.46 13.20 11.17
N GLY A 132 -11.01 12.66 10.04
CA GLY A 132 -10.07 11.54 10.01
C GLY A 132 -9.26 11.55 8.72
N THR A 133 -8.28 10.67 8.65
CA THR A 133 -7.51 10.43 7.42
C THR A 133 -7.70 8.99 7.01
N LEU A 134 -8.09 8.79 5.76
CA LEU A 134 -8.11 7.48 5.12
C LEU A 134 -6.88 7.37 4.22
N ALA A 135 -6.02 6.39 4.47
CA ALA A 135 -4.79 6.18 3.72
C ALA A 135 -4.69 4.73 3.21
N ILE A 136 -4.12 4.56 2.03
CA ILE A 136 -3.86 3.26 1.42
C ILE A 136 -2.37 3.00 1.46
N HIS A 137 -1.98 1.82 1.96
CA HIS A 137 -0.59 1.38 2.04
C HIS A 137 -0.39 0.12 1.21
N ALA A 138 0.79 -0.06 0.64
CA ALA A 138 1.20 -1.31 0.03
C ALA A 138 1.48 -2.37 1.10
N GLY A 139 1.10 -3.62 0.83
CA GLY A 139 1.29 -4.75 1.74
C GLY A 139 0.27 -4.84 2.87
N GLU A 140 0.49 -5.82 3.74
CA GLU A 140 -0.34 -6.09 4.92
C GLU A 140 0.07 -5.19 6.09
N GLY A 141 -0.93 -4.53 6.68
CA GLY A 141 -0.75 -3.60 7.78
C GLY A 141 -0.25 -2.20 7.35
N PRO A 142 -0.16 -1.26 8.29
CA PRO A 142 0.10 0.15 8.01
C PRO A 142 1.60 0.48 7.82
N ALA A 143 2.49 -0.51 7.90
CA ALA A 143 3.94 -0.30 7.88
C ALA A 143 4.54 -0.15 6.46
N GLY A 144 3.80 -0.55 5.43
CA GLY A 144 4.26 -0.43 4.05
C GLY A 144 4.19 0.99 3.49
N THR A 145 4.61 1.16 2.24
CA THR A 145 4.62 2.47 1.57
C THR A 145 3.20 3.02 1.45
N MET A 146 2.97 4.26 1.89
CA MET A 146 1.70 4.95 1.68
C MET A 146 1.57 5.36 0.21
N LEU A 147 0.56 4.82 -0.47
CA LEU A 147 0.27 5.06 -1.88
C LEU A 147 -0.60 6.29 -2.10
N GLY A 148 -1.42 6.65 -1.11
CA GLY A 148 -2.24 7.86 -1.16
C GLY A 148 -3.10 8.00 0.09
N SER A 149 -3.63 9.21 0.30
CA SER A 149 -4.48 9.53 1.44
C SER A 149 -5.50 10.61 1.10
N VAL A 150 -6.61 10.59 1.83
CA VAL A 150 -7.66 11.62 1.76
C VAL A 150 -8.14 11.96 3.17
N GLU A 151 -8.38 13.25 3.40
CA GLU A 151 -9.05 13.71 4.61
C GLU A 151 -10.55 13.41 4.50
N VAL A 152 -11.11 12.80 5.53
CA VAL A 152 -12.51 12.36 5.60
C VAL A 152 -13.22 12.98 6.78
N VAL A 153 -14.55 13.01 6.73
CA VAL A 153 -15.39 13.42 7.86
C VAL A 153 -16.32 12.26 8.22
N LEU A 154 -16.12 11.70 9.41
CA LEU A 154 -16.95 10.65 9.96
C LEU A 154 -18.24 11.27 10.52
N GLN A 155 -19.37 10.90 9.94
CA GLN A 155 -20.67 11.41 10.35
C GLN A 155 -21.11 10.79 11.70
N PRO A 156 -21.76 11.58 12.57
CA PRO A 156 -22.28 11.10 13.85
C PRO A 156 -23.50 10.20 13.66
N GLY A 157 -23.94 9.60 14.76
CA GLY A 157 -25.00 8.60 14.80
C GLY A 157 -24.47 7.18 14.96
N PHE A 158 -25.40 6.24 15.02
CA PHE A 158 -25.04 4.82 15.08
C PHE A 158 -24.20 4.46 13.85
N PRO A 159 -23.09 3.71 14.00
CA PRO A 159 -22.24 3.34 12.88
C PRO A 159 -23.05 2.77 11.72
N SER A 160 -22.76 3.26 10.51
CA SER A 160 -23.42 2.86 9.28
C SER A 160 -22.42 2.93 8.13
N MET A 161 -22.74 2.32 6.99
CA MET A 161 -21.87 2.35 5.81
C MET A 161 -21.73 3.79 5.30
N GLN A 162 -20.57 4.40 5.54
CA GLN A 162 -20.17 5.69 4.99
C GLN A 162 -19.21 5.46 3.83
N THR A 163 -19.37 6.22 2.73
CA THR A 163 -18.55 6.09 1.52
C THR A 163 -17.61 7.28 1.40
N PHE A 164 -16.32 7.01 1.26
CA PHE A 164 -15.27 8.00 1.09
C PHE A 164 -14.70 7.91 -0.33
N GLU A 165 -14.76 9.03 -1.05
CA GLU A 165 -14.26 9.16 -2.42
C GLU A 165 -12.76 9.48 -2.41
N LEU A 166 -12.00 8.80 -3.26
CA LEU A 166 -10.60 9.11 -3.56
C LEU A 166 -10.59 9.96 -4.85
N PRO A 167 -10.46 11.29 -4.77
CA PRO A 167 -10.61 12.18 -5.93
C PRO A 167 -9.56 11.91 -7.01
N ASN A 168 -8.40 11.39 -6.61
CA ASN A 168 -7.38 10.84 -7.50
C ASN A 168 -7.31 9.34 -7.20
N PRO A 169 -7.91 8.46 -8.04
CA PRO A 169 -7.90 7.04 -7.78
C PRO A 169 -6.48 6.49 -7.70
N ILE A 170 -6.24 5.60 -6.73
CA ILE A 170 -4.90 5.07 -6.44
C ILE A 170 -4.70 3.80 -7.27
N PRO A 171 -3.71 3.73 -8.18
CA PRO A 171 -3.45 2.52 -8.95
C PRO A 171 -3.05 1.35 -8.06
N LEU A 172 -3.79 0.25 -8.15
CA LEU A 172 -3.53 -1.01 -7.47
C LEU A 172 -3.46 -2.14 -8.50
N ALA A 173 -2.52 -3.05 -8.31
CA ALA A 173 -2.45 -4.29 -9.06
C ALA A 173 -3.47 -5.30 -8.50
N ALA A 174 -3.99 -6.17 -9.37
CA ALA A 174 -4.79 -7.32 -8.93
C ALA A 174 -3.89 -8.33 -8.20
N GLU A 175 -4.47 -9.05 -7.24
CA GLU A 175 -3.81 -10.12 -6.47
C GLU A 175 -2.63 -9.69 -5.57
N GLU A 176 -2.33 -8.40 -5.50
CA GLU A 176 -1.40 -7.82 -4.53
C GLU A 176 -2.13 -7.37 -3.25
N VAL A 177 -1.44 -7.40 -2.11
CA VAL A 177 -2.03 -7.02 -0.82
C VAL A 177 -1.86 -5.53 -0.58
N TYR A 178 -2.91 -4.86 -0.14
CA TYR A 178 -2.92 -3.45 0.25
C TYR A 178 -3.65 -3.27 1.58
N THR A 179 -3.45 -2.15 2.25
CA THR A 179 -4.07 -1.84 3.54
C THR A 179 -4.81 -0.52 3.53
N ILE A 180 -6.10 -0.58 3.91
CA ILE A 180 -6.90 0.59 4.29
C ILE A 180 -6.53 0.93 5.73
N ARG A 181 -6.07 2.16 5.98
CA ARG A 181 -5.79 2.68 7.32
C ARG A 181 -6.68 3.89 7.56
N LEU A 182 -7.45 3.87 8.65
CA LEU A 182 -8.24 4.99 9.14
C LEU A 182 -7.62 5.52 10.43
N THR A 183 -7.24 6.78 10.44
CA THR A 183 -6.75 7.46 11.66
C THR A 183 -7.66 8.61 12.05
N VAL A 184 -7.88 8.78 13.35
CA VAL A 184 -8.68 9.87 13.92
C VAL A 184 -7.85 10.60 14.99
N PRO A 185 -8.01 11.92 15.15
CA PRO A 185 -7.17 12.68 16.09
C PRO A 185 -7.57 12.45 17.55
N GLU A 186 -8.82 12.07 17.80
CA GLU A 186 -9.38 11.89 19.13
C GLU A 186 -10.52 10.87 19.07
N GLN A 187 -10.70 10.13 20.16
CA GLN A 187 -11.79 9.19 20.34
C GLN A 187 -12.39 9.31 21.74
N THR A 188 -13.71 9.51 21.79
CA THR A 188 -14.52 9.46 23.02
C THR A 188 -15.57 8.35 22.97
N SER A 189 -15.88 7.82 21.79
CA SER A 189 -16.81 6.71 21.56
C SER A 189 -16.22 5.65 20.61
N GLY A 190 -16.66 4.40 20.75
CA GLY A 190 -16.39 3.35 19.75
C GLY A 190 -17.12 3.68 18.45
N TYR A 191 -16.45 3.51 17.31
CA TYR A 191 -16.92 4.09 16.05
C TYR A 191 -16.69 3.21 14.83
N VAL A 192 -16.00 2.07 14.96
CA VAL A 192 -15.75 1.15 13.83
C VAL A 192 -16.45 -0.17 14.09
N LYS A 193 -17.05 -0.75 13.06
CA LYS A 193 -17.72 -2.05 13.13
C LYS A 193 -16.86 -3.14 12.52
N PHE A 194 -16.99 -4.33 13.10
CA PHE A 194 -16.25 -5.52 12.71
C PHE A 194 -17.15 -6.74 12.70
N GLN A 195 -16.70 -7.78 12.01
CA GLN A 195 -17.25 -9.13 12.06
C GLN A 195 -16.19 -10.09 12.59
N SER A 196 -16.57 -10.84 13.63
CA SER A 196 -15.75 -11.90 14.20
C SER A 196 -15.70 -13.12 13.29
N GLY A 197 -14.60 -13.87 13.37
CA GLY A 197 -14.41 -15.15 12.69
C GLY A 197 -13.70 -15.06 11.33
N ASP A 198 -13.02 -13.95 11.04
CA ASP A 198 -12.24 -13.74 9.79
C ASP A 198 -13.03 -14.11 8.51
N PRO A 199 -14.21 -13.50 8.31
CA PRO A 199 -15.05 -13.83 7.16
C PRO A 199 -14.49 -13.34 5.81
N TYR A 200 -13.48 -12.47 5.78
CA TYR A 200 -12.81 -11.97 4.59
C TYR A 200 -11.39 -12.54 4.45
N SER A 201 -11.30 -13.72 3.84
CA SER A 201 -10.05 -14.49 3.72
C SER A 201 -8.98 -13.91 2.76
N ARG A 202 -9.17 -12.71 2.22
CA ARG A 202 -8.26 -12.06 1.25
C ARG A 202 -7.56 -10.84 1.83
N GLY A 203 -7.49 -10.79 3.15
CA GLY A 203 -6.78 -9.78 3.93
C GLY A 203 -6.95 -10.09 5.41
N GLN A 204 -6.66 -9.10 6.23
CA GLN A 204 -6.68 -9.23 7.69
C GLN A 204 -6.81 -7.84 8.33
N SER A 205 -7.41 -7.75 9.51
CA SER A 205 -7.41 -6.53 10.32
C SER A 205 -6.28 -6.53 11.36
N ALA A 206 -6.22 -5.49 12.20
CA ALA A 206 -5.32 -5.47 13.36
C ALA A 206 -5.48 -6.69 14.29
N ASP A 207 -6.69 -7.25 14.38
CA ASP A 207 -6.96 -8.53 15.04
C ASP A 207 -7.19 -9.62 13.97
N PRO A 208 -6.31 -10.62 13.85
CA PRO A 208 -6.45 -11.73 12.91
C PRO A 208 -7.76 -12.51 12.97
N SER A 209 -8.53 -12.37 14.04
CA SER A 209 -9.82 -13.05 14.23
C SER A 209 -11.02 -12.21 13.81
N GLN A 210 -10.80 -10.98 13.34
CA GLN A 210 -11.86 -10.05 12.96
C GLN A 210 -11.54 -9.37 11.63
N ASP A 211 -12.58 -8.98 10.92
CA ASP A 211 -12.48 -8.07 9.77
C ASP A 211 -13.31 -6.82 10.01
N MET A 212 -12.80 -5.68 9.56
CA MET A 212 -13.60 -4.46 9.46
C MET A 212 -14.79 -4.71 8.53
N VAL A 213 -15.88 -3.98 8.74
CA VAL A 213 -16.94 -3.91 7.73
C VAL A 213 -16.51 -2.91 6.67
N PHE A 214 -16.21 -3.38 5.47
CA PHE A 214 -15.68 -2.54 4.40
C PHE A 214 -16.17 -2.96 3.02
N ARG A 215 -16.03 -2.03 2.07
CA ARG A 215 -16.12 -2.30 0.63
C ARG A 215 -15.15 -1.42 -0.12
N THR A 216 -14.48 -1.97 -1.13
CA THR A 216 -13.70 -1.22 -2.10
C THR A 216 -14.43 -1.15 -3.44
N GLU A 217 -14.29 -0.03 -4.14
CA GLU A 217 -14.75 0.12 -5.51
C GLU A 217 -13.61 0.63 -6.40
N MET A 218 -13.38 -0.08 -7.51
CA MET A 218 -12.31 0.16 -8.45
C MET A 218 -12.84 0.82 -9.73
N VAL A 219 -12.02 1.62 -10.38
CA VAL A 219 -12.27 2.19 -11.71
C VAL A 219 -11.15 1.78 -12.65
N ALA A 220 -11.44 1.64 -13.95
CA ALA A 220 -10.38 1.41 -14.94
C ALA A 220 -9.52 2.68 -15.06
N CYS A 221 -8.20 2.51 -15.18
CA CYS A 221 -7.31 3.60 -15.58
C CYS A 221 -7.08 3.53 -17.09
N THR A 222 -7.12 4.68 -17.76
CA THR A 222 -6.78 4.79 -19.19
C THR A 222 -5.33 5.21 -19.34
N PRO A 223 -4.59 4.70 -20.34
CA PRO A 223 -3.26 5.18 -20.64
C PRO A 223 -3.23 6.71 -20.77
N ASP A 224 -2.21 7.35 -20.21
CA ASP A 224 -1.99 8.78 -20.39
C ASP A 224 -1.70 9.09 -21.88
N PRO A 225 -2.19 10.22 -22.41
CA PRO A 225 -2.12 10.55 -23.83
C PRO A 225 -0.72 10.89 -24.36
#